data_AF-A0A453H9V9-F1
#
_entry.id   AF-A0A453H9V9-F1
#
_cell.length_a   1.000
_cell.length_b   1.000
_cell.length_c   1.000
_cell.angle_alpha   90.00
_cell.angle_beta   90.00
_cell.angle_gamma   90.00
#
_symmetry.space_group_name_H-M   'P 1'
#
loop_
_entity.id
_entity.type
_entity.pdbx_description
1 polymer ?
#
loop_
_entity_poly.entity_id
_entity_poly.type
_entity_poly.pdbx_seq_one_letter_code
_entity_poly.pdbx_strand_id
1 'polypeptide(L)'
;MQNNSKTCSTFYWVINILQVPAAVGVFVWKAVQLCRESRARRMNGNLECVCEANIEWSPTQLIFCAFCGLLGGTVGGLLGSGGGFILGPLLLELGCIPQVASATATFVMMFSSSLSVVEFYFLGRFPIPYALYLIFISILAGFWGQCLVRKIVHVLKRASLIVFILSSVIFASALTMGVVGTEKSISMINKHEYMGFLSFC
;
A
#
# COMPACT_ATOMS: atom_id res chain seq x y z
N MET A 1 33.52 10.09 9.02
CA MET A 1 33.56 10.27 10.49
C MET A 1 32.24 9.78 11.07
N GLN A 2 32.39 8.98 12.12
CA GLN A 2 31.43 8.08 12.74
C GLN A 2 30.26 8.85 13.37
N ASN A 3 29.02 8.57 12.95
CA ASN A 3 27.81 9.03 13.64
C ASN A 3 26.95 7.81 14.03
N ASN A 4 27.51 6.96 14.90
CA ASN A 4 26.89 5.75 15.45
C ASN A 4 25.98 6.08 16.66
N SER A 5 25.12 7.09 16.57
CA SER A 5 24.36 7.53 17.75
C SER A 5 22.95 8.06 17.50
N LYS A 6 22.19 7.53 16.53
CA LYS A 6 20.70 7.68 16.50
C LYS A 6 19.86 6.46 16.08
N THR A 7 20.43 5.27 15.89
CA THR A 7 19.64 4.05 15.57
C THR A 7 19.49 3.08 16.76
N CYS A 8 20.10 3.40 17.90
CA CYS A 8 20.06 2.59 19.13
C CYS A 8 19.45 3.34 20.32
N SER A 9 18.62 4.36 20.06
CA SER A 9 17.88 5.02 21.13
C SER A 9 16.68 4.16 21.51
N THR A 10 16.61 3.75 22.78
CA THR A 10 15.44 3.10 23.39
C THR A 10 14.14 3.81 23.02
N PHE A 11 14.18 5.12 22.81
CA PHE A 11 13.05 5.94 22.39
C PHE A 11 12.50 5.58 21.00
N TYR A 12 13.35 5.24 20.03
CA TYR A 12 12.90 4.79 18.70
C TYR A 12 12.19 3.43 18.79
N TRP A 13 12.78 2.49 19.53
CA TRP A 13 12.17 1.17 19.75
C TRP A 13 10.86 1.28 20.55
N VAL A 14 10.79 2.15 21.55
CA VAL A 14 9.56 2.39 22.33
C VAL A 14 8.46 3.00 21.45
N ILE A 15 8.77 3.98 20.59
CA ILE A 15 7.79 4.56 19.67
C ILE A 15 7.31 3.52 18.66
N ASN A 16 8.22 2.74 18.06
CA ASN A 16 7.88 1.72 17.06
C ASN A 16 7.07 0.55 17.67
N ILE A 17 7.48 0.07 18.85
CA ILE A 17 6.76 -0.97 19.60
C ILE A 17 5.41 -0.47 20.10
N LEU A 18 5.23 0.82 20.38
CA LEU A 18 3.92 1.37 20.78
C LEU A 18 2.98 1.55 19.57
N GLN A 19 3.54 1.81 18.39
CA GLN A 19 2.79 2.01 17.15
C GLN A 19 2.09 0.74 16.68
N VAL A 20 2.70 -0.44 16.84
CA VAL A 20 2.14 -1.71 16.40
C VAL A 20 0.87 -2.12 17.18
N PRO A 21 0.85 -2.16 18.54
CA PRO A 21 -0.33 -2.43 19.34
C PRO A 21 -1.42 -1.36 19.16
N ALA A 22 -1.04 -0.08 19.02
CA ALA A 22 -2.01 0.98 18.78
C ALA A 22 -2.68 0.81 17.42
N ALA A 23 -1.92 0.51 16.36
CA ALA A 23 -2.46 0.26 15.03
C ALA A 23 -3.35 -0.99 14.99
N VAL A 24 -2.92 -2.08 15.61
CA VAL A 24 -3.71 -3.32 15.73
C VAL A 24 -4.98 -3.06 16.55
N GLY A 25 -4.87 -2.33 17.67
CA GLY A 25 -6.01 -1.98 18.52
C GLY A 25 -7.05 -1.13 17.80
N VAL A 26 -6.63 -0.10 17.06
CA VAL A 26 -7.54 0.74 16.27
C VAL A 26 -8.16 -0.05 15.13
N PHE A 27 -7.38 -0.89 14.45
CA PHE A 27 -7.89 -1.75 13.36
C PHE A 27 -8.95 -2.73 13.88
N VAL A 28 -8.67 -3.42 14.99
CA VAL A 28 -9.62 -4.35 15.64
C VAL A 28 -10.85 -3.60 16.14
N TRP A 29 -10.69 -2.43 16.77
CA TRP A 29 -11.81 -1.63 17.25
C TRP A 29 -12.70 -1.17 16.10
N LYS A 30 -12.12 -0.67 15.01
CA LYS A 30 -12.85 -0.26 13.81
C LYS A 30 -13.51 -1.44 13.11
N ALA A 31 -12.84 -2.59 13.02
CA ALA A 31 -13.40 -3.82 12.48
C ALA A 31 -14.61 -4.30 13.29
N VAL A 32 -14.51 -4.28 14.63
CA VAL A 32 -15.60 -4.64 15.55
C VAL A 32 -16.75 -3.62 15.47
N GLN A 33 -16.44 -2.33 15.40
CA GLN A 33 -17.43 -1.27 15.22
C GLN A 33 -18.18 -1.45 13.89
N LEU A 34 -17.45 -1.69 12.78
CA LEU A 34 -18.06 -1.92 11.47
C LEU A 34 -18.98 -3.15 11.49
N CYS A 35 -18.53 -4.26 12.10
CA CYS A 35 -19.34 -5.47 12.24
C CYS A 35 -20.58 -5.27 13.12
N ARG A 36 -20.47 -4.50 14.19
CA ARG A 36 -21.61 -4.17 15.06
C ARG A 36 -22.61 -3.28 14.34
N GLU A 37 -22.13 -2.23 13.67
CA GLU A 37 -22.98 -1.31 12.93
C GLU A 37 -23.60 -1.96 11.69
N SER A 38 -22.89 -2.82 10.96
CA SER A 38 -23.44 -3.56 9.82
C SER A 38 -24.52 -4.53 10.28
N ARG A 39 -24.33 -5.23 11.40
CA ARG A 39 -25.35 -6.10 12.00
C ARG A 39 -26.56 -5.31 12.51
N ALA A 40 -26.36 -4.14 13.13
CA ALA A 40 -27.44 -3.27 13.58
C ALA A 40 -28.26 -2.67 12.41
N ARG A 41 -27.58 -2.25 11.34
CA ARG A 41 -28.24 -1.76 10.11
C ARG A 41 -29.04 -2.87 9.41
N ARG A 42 -28.54 -4.12 9.40
CA ARG A 42 -29.23 -5.28 8.82
C ARG A 42 -30.53 -5.65 9.57
N MET A 43 -30.55 -5.46 10.89
CA MET A 43 -31.74 -5.71 11.74
C MET A 43 -32.84 -4.66 11.55
N ASN A 44 -32.48 -3.42 11.20
CA ASN A 44 -33.44 -2.31 11.04
C ASN A 44 -34.06 -2.21 9.64
N GLY A 45 -33.74 -3.11 8.71
CA GLY A 45 -34.41 -3.21 7.39
C GLY A 45 -34.26 -2.02 6.45
N ASN A 46 -33.49 -0.98 6.82
CA ASN A 46 -33.29 0.20 6.00
C ASN A 46 -32.20 -0.06 4.95
N LEU A 47 -32.60 -0.65 3.82
CA LEU A 47 -31.79 -0.80 2.61
C LEU A 47 -31.71 0.53 1.85
N GLU A 48 -31.33 1.61 2.53
CA GLU A 48 -30.97 2.84 1.82
C GLU A 48 -29.60 2.62 1.17
N CYS A 49 -29.63 2.37 -0.14
CA CYS A 49 -28.66 2.59 -1.24
C CYS A 49 -27.26 3.16 -0.93
N VAL A 50 -26.57 2.75 0.13
CA VAL A 50 -25.14 3.05 0.33
C VAL A 50 -24.33 1.93 -0.32
N CYS A 51 -24.22 2.02 -1.65
CA CYS A 51 -23.50 1.12 -2.55
C CYS A 51 -24.03 -0.32 -2.55
N GLU A 52 -24.23 -0.86 -3.75
CA GLU A 52 -24.70 -2.22 -4.03
C GLU A 52 -23.66 -3.29 -3.65
N ALA A 53 -23.25 -3.32 -2.39
CA ALA A 53 -22.27 -4.23 -1.85
C ALA A 53 -23.00 -5.26 -0.99
N ASN A 54 -23.33 -6.42 -1.57
CA ASN A 54 -23.80 -7.59 -0.85
C ASN A 54 -22.65 -8.19 -0.04
N ILE A 55 -22.16 -7.45 0.96
CA ILE A 55 -21.12 -7.92 1.85
C ILE A 55 -21.82 -8.72 2.93
N GLU A 56 -21.90 -10.04 2.73
CA GLU A 56 -21.99 -10.93 3.87
C GLU A 56 -20.70 -10.80 4.66
N TRP A 57 -20.70 -9.93 5.66
CA TRP A 57 -19.59 -9.80 6.61
C TRP A 57 -19.53 -11.06 7.48
N SER A 58 -19.06 -12.16 6.91
CA SER A 58 -18.66 -13.33 7.66
C SER A 58 -17.36 -13.00 8.38
N PRO A 59 -17.22 -13.31 9.69
CA PRO A 59 -15.98 -13.08 10.42
C PRO A 59 -14.77 -13.73 9.72
N THR A 60 -14.96 -14.85 9.02
CA THR A 60 -13.91 -15.51 8.23
C THR A 60 -13.44 -14.67 7.04
N GLN A 61 -14.35 -14.04 6.30
CA GLN A 61 -13.99 -13.17 5.16
C GLN A 61 -13.31 -11.88 5.64
N LEU A 62 -13.73 -11.35 6.78
CA LEU A 62 -13.09 -10.19 7.39
C LEU A 62 -11.64 -10.50 7.82
N ILE A 63 -11.42 -11.67 8.43
CA ILE A 63 -10.08 -12.14 8.82
C ILE A 63 -9.21 -12.36 7.57
N PHE A 64 -9.75 -13.00 6.53
CA PHE A 64 -9.03 -13.22 5.28
C PHE A 64 -8.66 -11.89 4.60
N CYS A 65 -9.61 -10.95 4.54
CA CYS A 65 -9.39 -9.61 4.02
C CYS A 65 -8.34 -8.83 4.82
N ALA A 66 -8.37 -8.92 6.15
CA ALA A 66 -7.38 -8.30 7.02
C ALA A 66 -5.98 -8.92 6.82
N PHE A 67 -5.91 -10.24 6.68
CA PHE A 67 -4.67 -10.94 6.42
C PHE A 67 -4.08 -10.59 5.05
N CYS A 68 -4.91 -10.58 4.01
CA CYS A 68 -4.52 -10.16 2.66
C CYS A 68 -4.09 -8.69 2.62
N GLY A 69 -4.81 -7.80 3.32
CA GLY A 69 -4.46 -6.39 3.46
C GLY A 69 -3.15 -6.17 4.22
N LEU A 70 -2.89 -6.97 5.26
CA LEU A 70 -1.65 -6.90 6.04
C LEU A 70 -0.45 -7.41 5.24
N LEU A 71 -0.58 -8.57 4.58
CA LEU A 71 0.43 -9.09 3.67
C LEU A 71 0.68 -8.13 2.50
N GLY A 72 -0.39 -7.56 1.95
CA GLY A 72 -0.28 -6.62 0.86
C GLY A 72 0.34 -5.29 1.27
N GLY A 73 0.01 -4.81 2.46
CA GLY A 73 0.60 -3.61 3.04
C GLY A 73 2.08 -3.79 3.38
N THR A 74 2.48 -4.94 3.94
CA THR A 74 3.89 -5.22 4.25
C THR A 74 4.71 -5.35 2.98
N VAL A 75 4.25 -6.12 1.99
CA VAL A 75 4.91 -6.23 0.68
C VAL A 75 4.94 -4.88 -0.02
N GLY A 76 3.82 -4.14 -0.05
CA GLY A 76 3.74 -2.83 -0.68
C GLY A 76 4.60 -1.76 -0.01
N GLY A 77 4.78 -1.85 1.31
CA GLY A 77 5.68 -1.01 2.10
C GLY A 77 7.14 -1.33 1.83
N LEU A 78 7.52 -2.62 1.80
CA LEU A 78 8.88 -3.07 1.45
C LEU A 78 9.28 -2.67 0.03
N LEU A 79 8.33 -2.73 -0.91
CA LEU A 79 8.52 -2.31 -2.29
C LEU A 79 8.51 -0.76 -2.46
N GLY A 80 8.14 -0.01 -1.42
CA GLY A 80 8.05 1.45 -1.47
C GLY A 80 6.93 2.00 -2.35
N SER A 81 5.97 1.17 -2.77
CA SER A 81 4.88 1.54 -3.67
C SER A 81 3.60 1.98 -2.95
N GLY A 82 3.57 1.94 -1.61
CA GLY A 82 2.50 2.52 -0.81
C GLY A 82 1.18 1.72 -0.83
N GLY A 83 1.22 0.39 -0.96
CA GLY A 83 0.11 -0.56 -0.64
C GLY A 83 -1.22 -0.44 -1.42
N GLY A 84 -1.47 0.66 -2.15
CA GLY A 84 -2.74 0.93 -2.80
C GLY A 84 -3.05 0.01 -3.99
N PHE A 85 -2.03 -0.61 -4.58
CA PHE A 85 -2.18 -1.59 -5.64
C PHE A 85 -2.89 -2.87 -5.18
N ILE A 86 -2.85 -3.21 -3.88
CA ILE A 86 -3.56 -4.36 -3.31
C ILE A 86 -4.92 -3.93 -2.73
N LEU A 87 -4.98 -2.73 -2.14
CA LEU A 87 -6.25 -2.20 -1.63
C LEU A 87 -7.31 -2.07 -2.73
N GLY A 88 -6.92 -1.64 -3.94
CA GLY A 88 -7.82 -1.47 -5.08
C GLY A 88 -8.64 -2.73 -5.43
N PRO A 89 -8.01 -3.85 -5.84
CA PRO A 89 -8.72 -5.09 -6.16
C PRO A 89 -9.44 -5.69 -4.95
N LEU A 90 -8.89 -5.58 -3.75
CA LEU A 90 -9.53 -6.05 -2.51
C LEU A 90 -10.85 -5.31 -2.24
N LEU A 91 -10.88 -3.98 -2.41
CA LEU A 91 -12.10 -3.18 -2.33
C LEU A 91 -13.12 -3.56 -3.41
N LEU A 92 -12.68 -3.96 -4.61
CA LEU A 92 -13.55 -4.44 -5.69
C LEU A 92 -14.13 -5.84 -5.39
N GLU A 93 -13.35 -6.76 -4.81
CA GLU A 93 -13.83 -8.07 -4.36
C GLU A 93 -14.85 -7.96 -3.24
N LEU A 94 -14.71 -6.94 -2.38
CA LEU A 94 -15.71 -6.59 -1.37
C LEU A 94 -16.96 -5.91 -1.95
N GLY A 95 -17.09 -5.79 -3.28
CA GLY A 95 -18.28 -5.23 -3.93
C GLY A 95 -18.37 -3.70 -3.86
N CYS A 96 -17.26 -3.01 -3.56
CA CYS A 96 -17.24 -1.54 -3.54
C CYS A 96 -17.29 -0.98 -4.97
N ILE A 97 -17.96 0.16 -5.15
CA ILE A 97 -18.00 0.84 -6.45
C ILE A 97 -16.55 1.23 -6.84
N PRO A 98 -16.09 0.93 -8.07
CA PRO A 98 -14.70 1.12 -8.49
C PRO A 98 -14.18 2.55 -8.29
N GLN A 99 -15.07 3.53 -8.40
CA GLN A 99 -14.71 4.94 -8.26
C GLN A 99 -14.33 5.33 -6.82
N VAL A 100 -15.08 4.87 -5.81
CA VAL A 100 -14.77 5.12 -4.40
C VAL A 100 -13.62 4.24 -3.91
N ALA A 101 -13.49 3.02 -4.44
CA ALA A 101 -12.36 2.13 -4.18
C ALA A 101 -11.04 2.77 -4.65
N SER A 102 -11.03 3.28 -5.89
CA SER A 102 -9.87 3.98 -6.45
C SER A 102 -9.52 5.26 -5.68
N ALA A 103 -10.52 6.04 -5.26
CA ALA A 103 -10.30 7.26 -4.49
C ALA A 103 -9.68 6.93 -3.12
N THR A 104 -10.24 5.95 -2.42
CA THR A 104 -9.74 5.47 -1.11
C THR A 104 -8.30 4.96 -1.23
N ALA A 105 -8.00 4.13 -2.23
CA ALA A 105 -6.65 3.62 -2.45
C ALA A 105 -5.64 4.74 -2.72
N THR A 106 -6.02 5.76 -3.50
CA THR A 106 -5.15 6.91 -3.81
C THR A 106 -4.88 7.75 -2.57
N PHE A 107 -5.89 7.95 -1.72
CA PHE A 107 -5.72 8.68 -0.46
C PHE A 107 -4.75 7.96 0.49
N VAL A 108 -4.91 6.64 0.63
CA VAL A 108 -3.99 5.81 1.43
C VAL A 108 -2.56 5.88 0.89
N MET A 109 -2.39 5.77 -0.43
CA MET A 109 -1.08 5.93 -1.09
C MET A 109 -0.46 7.29 -0.79
N MET A 110 -1.21 8.39 -0.95
CA MET A 110 -0.72 9.75 -0.70
C MET A 110 -0.26 9.94 0.75
N PHE A 111 -1.04 9.45 1.71
CA PHE A 111 -0.70 9.53 3.13
C PHE A 111 0.57 8.71 3.44
N SER A 112 0.63 7.46 2.97
CA SER A 112 1.80 6.59 3.18
C SER A 112 3.07 7.18 2.56
N SER A 113 3.00 7.70 1.33
CA SER A 113 4.15 8.32 0.67
C SER A 113 4.63 9.57 1.40
N SER A 114 3.70 10.40 1.91
CA SER A 114 4.04 11.59 2.68
C SER A 114 4.80 11.25 3.96
N LEU A 115 4.35 10.21 4.67
CA LEU A 115 5.05 9.70 5.86
C LEU A 115 6.46 9.22 5.52
N SER A 116 6.62 8.42 4.45
CA SER A 116 7.93 7.93 4.03
C SER A 116 8.88 9.08 3.67
N VAL A 117 8.41 10.13 2.99
CA VAL A 117 9.25 11.29 2.66
C VAL A 117 9.74 11.99 3.91
N VAL A 118 8.88 12.19 4.91
CA VAL A 118 9.24 12.80 6.20
C VAL A 118 10.27 11.93 6.93
N GLU A 119 10.08 10.61 6.94
CA GLU A 119 11.01 9.66 7.55
C GLU A 119 12.39 9.71 6.88
N PHE A 120 12.44 9.63 5.54
CA PHE A 120 13.68 9.73 4.77
C PHE A 120 14.38 11.09 4.91
N TYR A 121 13.60 12.17 5.07
CA TYR A 121 14.13 13.50 5.36
C TYR A 121 14.82 13.54 6.73
N PHE A 122 14.19 12.99 7.78
CA PHE A 122 14.77 12.91 9.12
C PHE A 122 16.02 12.03 9.21
N LEU A 123 16.09 10.97 8.41
CA LEU A 123 17.26 10.09 8.30
C LEU A 123 18.48 10.77 7.64
N GLY A 124 18.33 11.99 7.10
CA GLY A 124 19.42 12.79 6.54
C GLY A 124 20.14 12.14 5.34
N ARG A 125 19.52 11.13 4.72
CA ARG A 125 20.16 10.26 3.73
C ARG A 125 20.09 10.76 2.29
N PHE A 126 19.48 11.93 2.03
CA PHE A 126 19.17 12.38 0.69
C PHE A 126 19.81 13.71 0.30
N PRO A 127 20.53 13.77 -0.84
CA PRO A 127 20.83 15.04 -1.49
C PRO A 127 19.55 15.65 -2.08
N ILE A 128 19.06 16.72 -1.45
CA ILE A 128 17.86 17.51 -1.82
C ILE A 128 17.69 17.75 -3.35
N PRO A 129 18.73 18.10 -4.14
CA PRO A 129 18.52 18.43 -5.56
C PRO A 129 18.03 17.24 -6.41
N TYR A 130 18.48 16.02 -6.12
CA TYR A 130 18.04 14.83 -6.86
C TYR A 130 16.59 14.48 -6.52
N ALA A 131 16.17 14.69 -5.27
CA ALA A 131 14.79 14.46 -4.85
C ALA A 131 13.81 15.38 -5.60
N LEU A 132 14.13 16.68 -5.72
CA LEU A 132 13.29 17.63 -6.47
C LEU A 132 13.15 17.25 -7.95
N TYR A 133 14.26 16.82 -8.58
CA TYR A 133 14.23 16.37 -9.97
C TYR A 133 13.32 15.13 -10.17
N LEU A 134 13.43 14.14 -9.29
CA LEU A 134 12.59 12.94 -9.33
C LEU A 134 11.11 13.25 -9.04
N ILE A 135 10.82 14.18 -8.12
CA ILE A 135 9.45 14.64 -7.85
C ILE A 135 8.85 15.26 -9.11
N PHE A 136 9.60 16.12 -9.80
CA PHE A 136 9.13 16.77 -11.02
C PHE A 136 8.79 15.74 -12.13
N ILE A 137 9.69 14.78 -12.37
CA ILE A 137 9.45 13.69 -13.33
C ILE A 137 8.23 12.86 -12.92
N SER A 138 8.09 12.54 -11.63
CA SER A 138 6.99 11.72 -11.11
C SER A 138 5.64 12.40 -11.28
N ILE A 139 5.58 13.73 -11.09
CA ILE A 139 4.36 14.52 -11.32
C ILE A 139 3.98 14.49 -12.80
N LEU A 140 4.93 14.69 -13.71
CA LEU A 140 4.68 14.66 -15.15
C LEU A 140 4.21 13.27 -15.61
N ALA A 141 4.90 12.22 -15.18
CA ALA A 141 4.55 10.84 -15.49
C ALA A 141 3.17 10.46 -14.91
N GLY A 142 2.90 10.85 -13.66
CA GLY A 142 1.62 10.63 -12.99
C GLY A 142 0.48 11.36 -13.69
N PHE A 143 0.67 12.62 -14.07
CA PHE A 143 -0.33 13.40 -14.80
C PHE A 143 -0.67 12.76 -16.15
N TRP A 144 0.34 12.45 -16.96
CA TRP A 144 0.15 11.80 -18.25
C TRP A 144 -0.46 10.40 -18.13
N GLY A 145 0.03 9.60 -17.17
CA GLY A 145 -0.50 8.26 -16.89
C GLY A 145 -1.97 8.29 -16.48
N GLN A 146 -2.35 9.18 -15.55
CA GLN A 146 -3.74 9.32 -15.10
C GLN A 146 -4.65 9.84 -16.22
N CYS A 147 -4.20 10.79 -17.03
CA CYS A 147 -4.95 11.26 -18.20
C CYS A 147 -5.21 10.13 -19.21
N LEU A 148 -4.18 9.33 -19.51
CA LEU A 148 -4.26 8.22 -20.44
C LEU A 148 -5.19 7.12 -19.92
N VAL A 149 -5.03 6.72 -18.65
CA VAL A 149 -5.91 5.73 -18.00
C VAL A 149 -7.35 6.21 -17.96
N ARG A 150 -7.59 7.48 -17.59
CA ARG A 150 -8.95 8.06 -17.57
C ARG A 150 -9.59 8.05 -18.96
N LYS A 151 -8.82 8.37 -20.00
CA LYS A 151 -9.30 8.35 -21.40
C LYS A 151 -9.65 6.93 -21.84
N ILE A 152 -8.81 5.95 -21.53
CA ILE A 152 -9.06 4.52 -21.80
C ILE A 152 -10.34 4.05 -21.10
N VAL A 153 -10.49 4.35 -19.80
CA VAL A 153 -11.69 3.98 -19.03
C VAL A 153 -12.96 4.60 -19.62
N HIS A 154 -12.90 5.86 -20.06
CA HIS A 154 -14.05 6.55 -20.65
C HIS A 154 -14.47 5.92 -22.00
N VAL A 155 -13.51 5.52 -22.83
CA VAL A 155 -13.78 4.89 -24.13
C VAL A 155 -14.37 3.49 -23.96
N LEU A 156 -13.95 2.73 -22.94
CA LEU A 156 -14.21 1.30 -22.86
C LEU A 156 -15.34 0.87 -21.88
N LYS A 157 -15.78 1.74 -20.95
CA LYS A 157 -16.96 1.58 -20.05
C LYS A 157 -17.16 0.24 -19.30
N ARG A 158 -16.22 -0.73 -19.36
CA ARG A 158 -16.34 -2.06 -18.73
C ARG A 158 -15.40 -2.21 -17.52
N ALA A 159 -15.97 -2.60 -16.37
CA ALA A 159 -15.23 -2.81 -15.12
C ALA A 159 -14.15 -3.91 -15.20
N SER A 160 -14.38 -4.97 -16.00
CA SER A 160 -13.44 -6.08 -16.22
C SER A 160 -12.07 -5.61 -16.75
N LEU A 161 -12.03 -4.49 -17.47
CA LEU A 161 -10.81 -4.00 -18.09
C LEU A 161 -9.86 -3.32 -17.08
N ILE A 162 -10.41 -2.73 -16.01
CA ILE A 162 -9.61 -2.19 -14.90
C ILE A 162 -8.84 -3.33 -14.21
N VAL A 163 -9.52 -4.45 -13.96
CA VAL A 163 -8.89 -5.65 -13.37
C VAL A 163 -7.80 -6.20 -14.29
N PHE A 164 -8.05 -6.23 -15.61
CA PHE A 164 -7.05 -6.67 -16.59
C PHE A 164 -5.80 -5.77 -16.60
N ILE A 165 -5.98 -4.44 -16.59
CA ILE A 165 -4.87 -3.49 -16.50
C ILE A 165 -4.10 -3.70 -15.19
N LEU A 166 -4.79 -3.76 -14.05
CA LEU A 166 -4.15 -4.00 -12.75
C LEU A 166 -3.34 -5.31 -12.74
N SER A 167 -3.92 -6.40 -13.25
CA SER A 167 -3.23 -7.69 -13.36
C SER A 167 -1.99 -7.61 -14.26
N SER A 168 -2.08 -6.95 -15.42
CA SER A 168 -0.95 -6.79 -16.34
C SER A 168 0.21 -6.01 -15.71
N VAL A 169 -0.11 -4.93 -14.97
CA VAL A 169 0.89 -4.10 -14.28
C VAL A 169 1.55 -4.88 -13.15
N ILE A 170 0.77 -5.63 -12.36
CA ILE A 170 1.29 -6.49 -11.29
C ILE A 170 2.23 -7.56 -11.88
N PHE A 171 1.81 -8.20 -12.98
CA PHE A 171 2.61 -9.24 -13.64
C PHE A 171 3.93 -8.67 -14.20
N ALA A 172 3.88 -7.53 -14.90
CA ALA A 172 5.07 -6.86 -15.41
C ALA A 172 6.02 -6.41 -14.28
N SER A 173 5.47 -5.93 -13.16
CA SER A 173 6.25 -5.53 -11.98
C SER A 173 6.91 -6.75 -11.32
N ALA A 174 6.19 -7.86 -11.19
CA ALA A 174 6.73 -9.10 -10.63
C ALA A 174 7.87 -9.66 -11.49
N LEU A 175 7.72 -9.64 -12.82
CA LEU A 175 8.77 -10.08 -13.74
C LEU A 175 10.01 -9.18 -13.66
N THR A 176 9.84 -7.86 -13.77
CA THR A 176 10.98 -6.93 -13.74
C THR A 176 11.71 -6.98 -12.41
N MET A 177 11.00 -7.00 -11.27
CA MET A 177 11.64 -7.18 -9.96
C MET A 177 12.27 -8.55 -9.78
N GLY A 178 11.66 -9.61 -10.30
CA GLY A 178 12.22 -10.97 -10.25
C GLY A 178 13.52 -11.07 -11.04
N VAL A 179 13.57 -10.51 -12.25
CA VAL A 179 14.78 -10.50 -13.10
C VAL A 179 15.87 -9.64 -12.47
N VAL A 180 15.58 -8.38 -12.12
CA VAL A 180 16.59 -7.49 -11.52
C VAL A 180 17.07 -8.03 -10.17
N GLY A 181 16.19 -8.63 -9.39
CA GLY A 181 16.52 -9.27 -8.11
C GLY A 181 17.46 -10.46 -8.27
N THR A 182 17.18 -11.35 -9.23
CA THR A 182 18.03 -12.52 -9.50
C THR A 182 19.38 -12.11 -10.07
N GLU A 183 19.44 -11.19 -11.02
CA GLU A 183 20.70 -10.67 -11.57
C GLU A 183 21.57 -10.02 -10.48
N LYS A 184 20.96 -9.19 -9.64
CA LYS A 184 21.66 -8.51 -8.55
C LYS A 184 22.14 -9.49 -7.49
N SER A 185 21.31 -10.47 -7.10
CA SER A 185 21.72 -11.52 -6.14
C SER A 185 22.88 -12.35 -6.66
N ILE A 186 22.86 -12.78 -7.93
CA ILE A 186 23.95 -13.57 -8.52
C ILE A 186 25.24 -12.73 -8.60
N SER A 187 25.15 -11.46 -8.99
CA SER A 187 26.30 -10.56 -9.00
C SER A 187 26.89 -10.32 -7.60
N MET A 188 26.05 -10.23 -6.56
CA MET A 188 26.51 -10.00 -5.18
C MET A 188 27.17 -11.25 -4.59
N ILE A 189 26.66 -12.45 -4.92
CA ILE A 189 27.27 -13.74 -4.53
C ILE A 189 28.67 -13.89 -5.16
N ASN A 190 28.81 -13.59 -6.46
CA ASN A 190 30.11 -13.71 -7.15
C ASN A 190 31.15 -12.70 -6.67
N LYS A 191 30.74 -11.53 -6.18
CA LYS A 191 31.66 -10.50 -5.66
C LYS A 191 32.00 -10.66 -4.17
N HIS A 192 31.45 -11.66 -3.48
CA HIS A 192 31.59 -11.81 -2.01
C HIS A 192 31.22 -10.52 -1.24
N GLU A 193 30.32 -9.69 -1.79
CA GLU A 193 29.90 -8.44 -1.16
C GLU A 193 28.76 -8.67 -0.17
N TYR A 194 28.75 -7.88 0.91
CA TYR A 194 27.74 -7.93 1.96
C TYR A 194 26.32 -7.74 1.38
N MET A 195 25.42 -8.69 1.67
CA MET A 195 24.04 -8.72 1.14
C MET A 195 23.09 -7.66 1.74
N GLY A 196 23.61 -6.60 2.36
CA GLY A 196 22.78 -5.52 2.89
C GLY A 196 22.03 -5.83 4.19
N PHE A 197 22.27 -6.99 4.83
CA PHE A 197 21.94 -7.17 6.24
C PHE A 197 22.87 -6.26 7.05
N LEU A 198 22.40 -5.03 7.32
CA LEU A 198 22.94 -4.25 8.42
C LEU A 198 22.81 -5.12 9.68
N SER A 199 23.87 -5.26 10.46
CA SER A 199 23.74 -5.81 11.79
C SER A 199 22.67 -5.01 12.54
N PHE A 200 21.70 -5.69 13.13
CA PHE A 200 20.84 -5.09 14.14
C PHE A 200 21.73 -4.90 15.38
N CYS A 201 22.57 -3.88 15.33
CA CYS A 201 23.75 -3.64 16.17
C CYS A 201 24.93 -4.58 15.85
#